data_AF-A0A2L2YK05-F1
#
_entry.id   AF-A0A2L2YK05-F1
#
_cell.length_a   1.000
_cell.length_b   1.000
_cell.length_c   1.000
_cell.angle_alpha   90.00
_cell.angle_beta   90.00
_cell.angle_gamma   90.00
#
_symmetry.space_group_name_H-M   'P 1'
#
loop_
_entity.id
_entity.type
_entity.pdbx_description
1 polymer ?
#
loop_
_entity_poly.entity_id
_entity_poly.type
_entity_poly.pdbx_seq_one_letter_code
_entity_poly.pdbx_strand_id
1 'polypeptide(L)' 'PGYDAESKEYSPEVHRKHIYGQHVAEYMRKLMDEDEEAYIKHFSLYIKLGIRPDDMEDMYKIAHTAIRAAPG' A
#
# COMPACT_ATOMS: atom_id res chain seq x y z
N PRO A 1 13.07 2.07 3.13
CA PRO A 1 12.65 0.66 2.90
C PRO A 1 13.39 0.10 1.68
N GLY A 2 14.02 -1.08 1.82
CA GLY A 2 14.75 -1.76 0.73
C GLY A 2 16.27 -1.55 0.68
N TYR A 3 16.90 -1.07 1.76
CA TYR A 3 18.35 -1.03 1.91
C TYR A 3 18.75 -1.98 3.02
N ASP A 4 19.50 -3.02 2.69
CA ASP A 4 20.10 -3.91 3.68
C ASP A 4 21.45 -3.32 4.11
N ALA A 5 21.56 -2.90 5.37
CA ALA A 5 22.75 -2.20 5.85
C ALA A 5 23.97 -3.12 5.98
N GLU A 6 23.75 -4.44 6.01
CA GLU A 6 24.79 -5.45 6.19
C GLU A 6 25.37 -5.89 4.83
N SER A 7 24.51 -6.06 3.83
CA SER A 7 24.91 -6.48 2.47
C SER A 7 25.06 -5.31 1.47
N LYS A 8 24.69 -4.07 1.86
CA LYS A 8 24.66 -2.87 0.98
C LYS A 8 23.83 -3.06 -0.29
N GLU A 9 22.91 -4.01 -0.30
CA GLU A 9 22.08 -4.30 -1.45
C GLU A 9 20.78 -3.50 -1.39
N TYR A 10 20.49 -2.82 -2.50
CA TYR A 10 19.23 -2.14 -2.72
C TYR A 10 18.31 -3.08 -3.50
N SER A 11 17.14 -3.39 -2.94
CA SER A 11 16.11 -4.17 -3.64
C SER A 11 15.11 -3.22 -4.31
N PRO A 12 15.26 -2.92 -5.62
CA PRO A 12 14.35 -2.01 -6.34
C PRO A 12 12.91 -2.53 -6.36
N GLU A 13 12.73 -3.85 -6.31
CA GLU A 13 11.42 -4.48 -6.26
C GLU A 13 10.71 -4.19 -4.93
N VAL A 14 11.38 -4.35 -3.79
CA VAL A 14 10.81 -4.05 -2.47
C VAL A 14 10.48 -2.56 -2.36
N HIS A 15 11.33 -1.70 -2.91
CA HIS A 15 11.09 -0.26 -2.94
C HIS A 15 9.85 0.09 -3.78
N ARG A 16 9.74 -0.47 -4.99
CA ARG A 16 8.57 -0.30 -5.87
C ARG A 16 7.28 -0.79 -5.20
N LYS A 17 7.31 -1.97 -4.56
CA LYS A 17 6.16 -2.52 -3.83
C LYS A 17 5.70 -1.63 -2.68
N HIS A 18 6.64 -0.98 -1.97
CA HIS A 18 6.29 -0.01 -0.93
C HIS A 18 5.69 1.28 -1.51
N ILE A 19 6.22 1.79 -2.63
CA ILE A 19 5.68 2.98 -3.31
C ILE A 19 4.21 2.80 -3.70
N TYR A 20 3.84 1.61 -4.16
CA TYR A 20 2.46 1.30 -4.57
C TYR A 20 1.61 0.66 -3.47
N GLY A 21 2.05 0.71 -2.21
CA GLY A 21 1.24 0.27 -1.09
C GLY A 21 0.97 -1.23 -1.01
N GLN A 22 1.75 -2.09 -1.68
CA GLN A 22 1.52 -3.55 -1.63
C GLN A 22 1.63 -4.13 -0.22
N HIS A 23 2.52 -3.59 0.63
CA HIS A 23 2.62 -4.00 2.03
C HIS A 23 1.33 -3.71 2.82
N VAL A 24 0.63 -2.63 2.51
CA VAL A 24 -0.65 -2.28 3.13
C VAL A 24 -1.74 -3.22 2.62
N ALA A 25 -1.76 -3.51 1.31
CA ALA A 25 -2.68 -4.47 0.73
C ALA A 25 -2.52 -5.87 1.34
N GLU A 26 -1.28 -6.34 1.52
CA GLU A 26 -0.98 -7.61 2.20
C GLU A 26 -1.47 -7.59 3.66
N TYR A 27 -1.24 -6.50 4.39
CA TYR A 27 -1.72 -6.37 5.77
C TYR A 27 -3.25 -6.33 5.87
N MET A 28 -3.91 -5.66 4.92
CA MET A 28 -5.37 -5.67 4.80
C MET A 28 -5.88 -7.09 4.58
N ARG A 29 -5.32 -7.84 3.61
CA ARG A 29 -5.71 -9.24 3.35
C ARG A 29 -5.48 -10.14 4.56
N LYS A 30 -4.35 -9.97 5.23
CA LYS A 30 -4.00 -10.71 6.43
C LYS A 30 -5.05 -10.53 7.53
N LEU A 31 -5.43 -9.28 7.82
CA LEU A 31 -6.44 -8.99 8.83
C LEU A 31 -7.84 -9.43 8.38
N MET A 32 -8.18 -9.35 7.09
CA MET A 32 -9.46 -9.88 6.60
C MET A 32 -9.63 -11.38 6.83
N ASP A 33 -8.54 -12.16 6.78
CA ASP A 33 -8.56 -13.61 6.98
C ASP A 33 -8.42 -14.00 8.47
N GLU A 34 -7.55 -13.32 9.22
CA GLU A 34 -7.21 -13.70 10.59
C GLU A 34 -7.99 -12.94 11.69
N ASP A 35 -8.36 -11.67 11.46
CA ASP A 35 -8.98 -10.80 12.47
C ASP A 35 -9.81 -9.67 11.83
N GLU A 36 -11.05 -10.00 11.46
CA GLU A 36 -11.98 -9.07 10.81
C GLU A 36 -12.30 -7.85 11.71
N GLU A 37 -12.31 -8.00 13.04
CA GLU A 37 -12.55 -6.89 13.97
C GLU A 37 -11.40 -5.87 13.91
N ALA A 38 -10.15 -6.35 13.91
CA ALA A 38 -8.98 -5.50 13.72
C ALA A 38 -8.96 -4.87 12.33
N TYR A 39 -9.37 -5.61 11.28
CA TYR A 39 -9.53 -5.06 9.93
C TYR A 39 -10.50 -3.87 9.90
N ILE A 40 -11.70 -4.04 10.46
CA ILE A 40 -12.71 -2.98 10.52
C ILE A 40 -12.21 -1.79 11.32
N LYS A 41 -11.55 -2.02 12.46
CA LYS A 41 -11.01 -0.96 13.32
C LYS A 41 -9.93 -0.14 12.61
N HIS A 42 -8.96 -0.81 11.97
CA HIS A 42 -7.82 -0.15 11.32
C HIS A 42 -8.21 0.50 10.00
N PHE A 43 -9.09 -0.14 9.22
CA PHE A 43 -9.41 0.26 7.84
C PHE A 43 -10.84 0.79 7.69
N SER A 44 -11.48 1.23 8.77
CA SER A 44 -12.86 1.76 8.75
C SER A 44 -13.12 2.82 7.67
N LEU A 45 -12.16 3.71 7.41
CA LEU A 45 -12.28 4.73 6.36
C LEU A 45 -12.16 4.13 4.95
N TYR A 46 -11.28 3.14 4.76
CA TYR A 46 -11.10 2.45 3.49
C TYR A 46 -12.36 1.68 3.13
N ILE A 47 -12.95 0.98 4.11
CA ILE A 47 -14.22 0.27 3.96
C ILE A 47 -15.34 1.24 3.59
N LYS A 48 -15.44 2.40 4.26
CA LYS A 48 -16.44 3.44 3.95
C LYS A 48 -16.30 4.01 2.54
N LEU A 49 -15.07 4.12 2.05
CA LEU A 49 -14.75 4.62 0.70
C LEU A 49 -14.77 3.51 -0.36
N GLY A 50 -15.04 2.26 0.01
CA GLY A 50 -15.06 1.11 -0.90
C GLY A 50 -13.67 0.69 -1.41
N ILE A 51 -12.60 1.11 -0.73
CA ILE A 51 -11.21 0.81 -1.11
C ILE A 51 -10.84 -0.59 -0.65
N ARG A 52 -10.51 -1.47 -1.59
CA ARG A 52 -10.08 -2.85 -1.35
C ARG A 52 -8.55 -2.98 -1.41
N PRO A 53 -7.98 -4.10 -0.91
CA PRO A 53 -6.54 -4.36 -1.02
C PRO A 53 -6.03 -4.29 -2.46
N ASP A 54 -6.83 -4.77 -3.41
CA ASP A 54 -6.48 -4.81 -4.83
C ASP A 54 -6.49 -3.41 -5.48
N ASP A 55 -7.21 -2.45 -4.90
CA ASP A 55 -7.29 -1.06 -5.39
C ASP A 55 -6.07 -0.21 -4.99
N MET A 56 -5.26 -0.68 -4.03
CA MET A 56 -4.16 0.09 -3.45
C MET A 56 -3.12 0.52 -4.49
N GLU A 57 -2.71 -0.40 -5.36
CA GLU A 57 -1.70 -0.10 -6.38
C GLU A 57 -2.22 0.94 -7.40
N ASP A 58 -3.48 0.80 -7.82
CA ASP A 58 -4.11 1.72 -8.78
C ASP A 58 -4.36 3.11 -8.19
N MET A 59 -4.79 3.18 -6.93
CA MET A 59 -4.96 4.45 -6.21
C MET A 59 -3.67 5.28 -6.21
N TYR A 60 -2.52 4.66 -5.93
CA TYR A 60 -1.23 5.36 -5.94
C TYR A 60 -0.76 5.72 -7.37
N LYS A 61 -1.05 4.89 -8.38
CA LYS A 61 -0.77 5.25 -9.79
C LYS A 61 -1.57 6.47 -10.24
N ILE A 62 -2.86 6.52 -9.90
CA ILE A 62 -3.74 7.65 -10.19
C ILE A 62 -3.22 8.90 -9.48
N ALA A 63 -2.87 8.79 -8.19
CA ALA A 63 -2.31 9.91 -7.43
C ALA A 63 -1.01 10.44 -8.06
N HIS A 64 -0.05 9.58 -8.42
CA HIS A 64 1.18 10.00 -9.09
C HIS A 64 0.91 10.70 -10.43
N THR A 65 -0.08 10.21 -11.20
CA THR A 65 -0.44 10.81 -12.49
C THR A 65 -1.08 12.18 -12.30
N ALA A 66 -2.00 12.31 -11.34
CA ALA A 66 -2.65 13.58 -11.01
C ALA A 66 -1.65 14.63 -10.51
N ILE A 67 -0.72 14.25 -9.61
CA ILE A 67 0.33 15.15 -9.12
C ILE A 67 1.25 15.60 -10.26
N ARG A 68 1.65 14.70 -11.17
CA ARG A 68 2.48 15.10 -12.33
C ARG A 68 1.75 16.03 -13.29
N ALA A 69 0.43 15.88 -13.42
CA ALA A 69 -0.37 16.73 -14.29
C ALA A 69 -0.55 18.15 -13.72
N ALA A 70 -0.50 18.31 -12.40
CA ALA A 70 -0.60 19.59 -11.71
C ALA A 70 0.34 19.62 -10.48
N PRO A 71 1.66 19.82 -10.69
CA PRO A 71 2.66 19.65 -9.64
C PRO A 71 2.65 20.72 -8.55
N GLY A 72 1.98 21.86 -8.76
CA GLY A 72 1.89 22.96 -7.79
C GLY A 72 3.19 23.73 -7.64
#